data_AF-A0A238UAL7-F1
#
_entry.id   AF-A0A238UAL7-F1
#
_cell.length_a   1.000
_cell.length_b   1.000
_cell.length_c   1.000
_cell.angle_alpha   90.00
_cell.angle_beta   90.00
_cell.angle_gamma   90.00
#
_symmetry.space_group_name_H-M   'P 1'
#
loop_
_entity.id
_entity.type
_entity.pdbx_description
1 polymer ?
#
loop_
_entity_poly.entity_id
_entity_poly.type
_entity_poly.pdbx_seq_one_letter_code
_entity_poly.pdbx_strand_id
1 'polypeptide(L)'
;MTRIYYKEEKLSGESIQHKFINVALFDYIFNSTNTNNFELKVNSKLPLPKAIKTKLDVFKNVQIVRDDLHYNTEEGDFYLPNSIVFTDNNDFSFPTEFYFISKIGEQIELRKCNGGEDVKWYQIPILHQSVQDKNVILKVKNTLKRIKKLVATTHNKKIEEELKQKELERKRKIEEMRPLLTEKQKEAYRELVSLCVQEQSSKTNIVQFIETLKNYDNDEEYLTTFNYFLEFLENEDHNFIIRLDWKSEVEDLEWSLKSSLKQNYDEVLKLPKHQDYNANTTVSHEGVLEDYIKPLRLIGLQLGIIDTKSDEYILLLHKQEDKEKLKIAVEGIGYTYHEKV
;
A
#
# COMPACT_ATOMS: atom_id res chain seq x y z
N MET A 1 14.26 28.49 -20.57
CA MET A 1 13.87 27.91 -19.27
C MET A 1 14.62 28.69 -18.21
N THR A 2 13.90 29.31 -17.28
CA THR A 2 14.50 30.15 -16.24
C THR A 2 15.05 29.23 -15.16
N ARG A 3 16.37 29.09 -15.09
CA ARG A 3 17.05 28.38 -14.01
C ARG A 3 17.35 29.33 -12.87
N ILE A 4 17.38 28.82 -11.65
CA ILE A 4 17.68 29.61 -10.45
C ILE A 4 19.08 29.26 -9.98
N TYR A 5 19.88 30.28 -9.70
CA TYR A 5 21.28 30.13 -9.32
C TYR A 5 21.49 30.75 -7.94
N TYR A 6 22.21 30.03 -7.09
CA TYR A 6 22.71 30.45 -5.80
C TYR A 6 24.24 30.40 -5.80
N LYS A 7 24.89 31.21 -4.95
CA LYS A 7 26.36 31.17 -4.80
C LYS A 7 26.84 29.94 -4.03
N GLU A 8 25.99 29.39 -3.18
CA GLU A 8 26.29 28.26 -2.30
C GLU A 8 25.03 27.39 -2.16
N GLU A 9 25.18 26.16 -1.68
CA GLU A 9 24.08 25.28 -1.29
C GLU A 9 23.44 25.74 0.03
N LYS A 10 22.89 26.96 0.01
CA LYS A 10 22.30 27.64 1.16
C LYS A 10 21.32 28.71 0.69
N LEU A 11 20.24 28.92 1.45
CA LEU A 11 19.30 30.01 1.20
C LEU A 11 20.02 31.37 1.23
N SER A 12 19.63 32.26 0.32
CA SER A 12 20.14 33.63 0.22
C SER A 12 19.44 34.57 1.21
N GLY A 13 18.34 34.12 1.81
CA GLY A 13 17.58 34.83 2.83
C GLY A 13 17.09 33.89 3.92
N GLU A 14 16.02 34.31 4.61
CA GLU A 14 15.41 33.50 5.66
C GLU A 14 14.43 32.48 5.08
N SER A 15 14.43 31.29 5.71
CA SER A 15 13.45 30.25 5.42
C SER A 15 12.03 30.73 5.75
N ILE A 16 11.10 30.48 4.84
CA ILE A 16 9.70 30.86 5.02
C ILE A 16 8.96 29.82 5.84
N GLN A 17 8.42 30.27 6.97
CA GLN A 17 7.50 29.52 7.81
C GLN A 17 6.07 30.02 7.58
N HIS A 18 5.46 29.66 6.46
CA HIS A 18 4.12 30.10 6.09
C HIS A 18 3.13 28.94 6.01
N LYS A 19 1.93 29.11 6.60
CA LYS A 19 0.89 28.07 6.67
C LYS A 19 0.53 27.46 5.31
N PHE A 20 0.66 28.22 4.22
CA PHE A 20 0.25 27.81 2.88
C PHE A 20 1.40 27.72 1.86
N ILE A 21 2.60 28.18 2.20
CA ILE A 21 3.78 28.11 1.35
C ILE A 21 4.82 27.43 2.23
N ASN A 22 4.93 26.11 2.12
CA ASN A 22 5.74 25.27 2.99
C ASN A 22 6.34 24.11 2.19
N VAL A 23 7.33 23.46 2.80
CA VAL A 23 8.07 22.31 2.24
C VAL A 23 7.12 21.20 1.82
N ALA A 24 6.15 20.83 2.65
CA ALA A 24 5.20 19.75 2.34
C ALA A 24 4.39 20.01 1.06
N LEU A 25 3.94 21.25 0.81
CA LEU A 25 3.26 21.60 -0.43
C LEU A 25 4.22 21.61 -1.63
N PHE A 26 5.44 22.10 -1.44
CA PHE A 26 6.47 22.09 -2.46
C PHE A 26 6.76 20.65 -2.92
N ASP A 27 7.06 19.77 -1.97
CA ASP A 27 7.35 18.36 -2.22
C ASP A 27 6.16 17.63 -2.83
N TYR A 28 4.95 17.90 -2.34
CA TYR A 28 3.75 17.37 -2.95
C TYR A 28 3.67 17.73 -4.43
N ILE A 29 3.87 19.00 -4.80
CA ILE A 29 3.82 19.41 -6.21
C ILE A 29 4.95 18.75 -7.01
N PHE A 30 6.17 18.69 -6.46
CA PHE A 30 7.32 18.08 -7.12
C PHE A 30 7.12 16.59 -7.38
N ASN A 31 6.65 15.85 -6.39
CA ASN A 31 6.44 14.41 -6.44
C ASN A 31 5.15 14.00 -7.16
N SER A 32 4.25 14.96 -7.40
CA SER A 32 2.95 14.71 -8.05
C SER A 32 2.88 15.19 -9.50
N THR A 33 4.00 15.46 -10.18
CA THR A 33 3.97 15.75 -11.62
C THR A 33 5.34 15.63 -12.30
N ASN A 34 5.37 15.19 -13.56
CA ASN A 34 6.54 15.32 -14.46
C ASN A 34 6.42 16.55 -15.39
N THR A 35 5.34 17.32 -15.27
CA THR A 35 5.11 18.52 -16.07
C THR A 35 5.96 19.68 -15.53
N ASN A 36 6.88 20.16 -16.35
CA ASN A 36 7.76 21.27 -15.97
C ASN A 36 7.14 22.66 -16.22
N ASN A 37 6.08 22.78 -17.01
CA ASN A 37 5.48 24.08 -17.34
C ASN A 37 3.95 24.00 -17.28
N PHE A 38 3.34 24.96 -16.60
CA PHE A 38 1.89 25.12 -16.51
C PHE A 38 1.50 26.51 -16.99
N GLU A 39 0.56 26.57 -17.94
CA GLU A 39 -0.10 27.80 -18.35
C GLU A 39 -1.47 27.89 -17.65
N LEU A 40 -1.65 28.92 -16.84
CA LEU A 40 -2.85 29.20 -16.10
C LEU A 40 -3.64 30.30 -16.80
N LYS A 41 -4.84 29.95 -17.27
CA LYS A 41 -5.79 30.95 -17.79
C LYS A 41 -6.20 31.90 -16.66
N VAL A 42 -5.93 33.20 -16.83
CA VAL A 42 -6.26 34.28 -15.87
C VAL A 42 -7.78 34.49 -15.69
N ASN A 43 -8.62 33.73 -16.40
CA ASN A 43 -10.08 33.85 -16.30
C ASN A 43 -10.71 32.52 -15.89
N SER A 44 -11.43 32.51 -14.78
CA SER A 44 -12.57 31.60 -14.62
C SER A 44 -13.79 32.40 -14.21
N LYS A 45 -14.74 32.54 -15.14
CA LYS A 45 -16.14 32.68 -14.78
C LYS A 45 -16.54 31.33 -14.18
N LEU A 46 -16.55 31.20 -12.85
CA LEU A 46 -17.34 30.14 -12.23
C LEU A 46 -18.80 30.62 -12.12
N PRO A 47 -19.80 29.79 -12.48
CA PRO A 47 -21.18 30.08 -12.17
C PRO A 47 -21.42 29.75 -10.70
N LEU A 48 -21.28 30.75 -9.83
CA LEU A 48 -21.72 30.66 -8.42
C LEU A 48 -22.67 31.83 -8.10
N PRO A 49 -23.72 31.61 -7.29
CA PRO A 49 -24.78 32.58 -7.10
C PRO A 49 -24.32 33.78 -6.26
N LYS A 50 -24.47 34.98 -6.83
CA LYS A 50 -24.67 36.31 -6.20
C LYS A 50 -24.03 36.62 -4.82
N ALA A 51 -22.81 36.17 -4.52
CA ALA A 51 -22.03 36.69 -3.40
C ALA A 51 -20.57 36.97 -3.82
N ILE A 52 -20.20 38.26 -3.78
CA ILE A 52 -18.84 38.85 -3.80
C ILE A 52 -17.85 38.16 -4.76
N LYS A 53 -17.81 38.66 -6.01
CA LYS A 53 -16.85 38.24 -7.05
C LYS A 53 -15.46 38.84 -6.78
N THR A 54 -14.63 38.21 -5.96
CA THR A 54 -13.18 38.50 -5.94
C THR A 54 -12.47 37.66 -7.00
N LYS A 55 -11.88 38.32 -8.00
CA LYS A 55 -10.98 37.67 -8.95
C LYS A 55 -9.77 37.14 -8.18
N LEU A 56 -9.54 35.83 -8.20
CA LEU A 56 -8.31 35.24 -7.66
C LEU A 56 -7.18 35.57 -8.63
N ASP A 57 -6.34 36.52 -8.26
CA ASP A 57 -5.13 36.84 -9.01
C ASP A 57 -4.15 35.66 -8.90
N VAL A 58 -3.63 35.21 -10.05
CA VAL A 58 -2.71 34.08 -10.22
C VAL A 58 -1.69 34.43 -11.30
N PHE A 59 -0.50 33.86 -11.22
CA PHE A 59 0.49 34.00 -12.29
C PHE A 59 0.06 33.24 -13.53
N LYS A 60 0.32 33.79 -14.71
CA LYS A 60 -0.02 33.14 -15.98
C LYS A 60 0.77 31.88 -16.23
N ASN A 61 2.04 31.86 -15.85
CA ASN A 61 2.94 30.75 -16.12
C ASN A 61 3.60 30.29 -14.82
N VAL A 62 3.72 28.98 -14.68
CA VAL A 62 4.47 28.35 -13.60
C VAL A 62 5.42 27.34 -14.20
N GLN A 63 6.69 27.43 -13.82
CA GLN A 63 7.72 26.50 -14.24
C GLN A 63 8.28 25.76 -13.03
N ILE A 64 8.34 24.43 -13.12
CA ILE A 64 8.99 23.57 -12.14
C ILE A 64 10.39 23.23 -12.68
N VAL A 65 11.40 23.56 -11.89
CA VAL A 65 12.82 23.37 -12.19
C VAL A 65 13.38 22.29 -11.27
N ARG A 66 13.99 21.26 -11.86
CA ARG A 66 14.47 20.05 -11.19
C ARG A 66 15.98 19.89 -11.38
N ASP A 67 16.75 20.87 -10.91
CA ASP A 67 18.20 20.90 -11.12
C ASP A 67 18.93 20.14 -9.98
N ASP A 68 18.85 20.65 -8.75
CA ASP A 68 19.50 20.09 -7.54
C ASP A 68 20.95 19.65 -7.77
N LEU A 69 21.77 20.57 -8.27
CA LEU A 69 23.15 20.28 -8.69
C LEU A 69 24.11 21.44 -8.46
N HIS A 70 25.38 21.10 -8.31
CA HIS A 70 26.51 22.04 -8.32
C HIS A 70 26.96 22.32 -9.76
N TYR A 71 27.27 23.58 -10.05
CA TYR A 71 27.60 24.07 -11.39
C TYR A 71 28.81 25.00 -11.34
N ASN A 72 29.96 24.47 -11.78
CA ASN A 72 31.25 25.16 -11.72
C ASN A 72 31.62 25.67 -13.12
N THR A 73 32.02 26.93 -13.20
CA THR A 73 32.29 27.65 -14.46
C THR A 73 33.40 28.67 -14.29
N GLU A 74 33.82 29.32 -15.38
CA GLU A 74 34.79 30.42 -15.33
C GLU A 74 34.24 31.63 -14.55
N GLU A 75 32.92 31.83 -14.54
CA GLU A 75 32.24 32.89 -13.81
C GLU A 75 32.05 32.60 -12.31
N GLY A 76 32.41 31.39 -11.87
CA GLY A 76 32.43 30.95 -10.48
C GLY A 76 31.67 29.64 -10.24
N ASP A 77 31.54 29.29 -8.97
CA ASP A 77 30.78 28.14 -8.49
C ASP A 77 29.36 28.57 -8.09
N PHE A 78 28.39 27.76 -8.50
CA PHE A 78 26.98 28.00 -8.26
C PHE A 78 26.27 26.71 -7.86
N TYR A 79 25.21 26.85 -7.06
CA TYR A 79 24.28 25.78 -6.77
C TYR A 79 22.92 26.09 -7.41
N LEU A 80 22.33 25.10 -8.07
CA LEU A 80 21.04 25.23 -8.76
C LEU A 80 20.00 24.40 -7.99
N PRO A 81 19.12 25.02 -7.18
CA PRO A 81 18.14 24.28 -6.41
C PRO A 81 16.92 23.88 -7.20
N ASN A 82 16.23 22.86 -6.70
CA ASN A 82 14.83 22.61 -7.02
C ASN A 82 14.00 23.88 -6.79
N SER A 83 13.26 24.32 -7.82
CA SER A 83 12.54 25.60 -7.76
C SER A 83 11.18 25.59 -8.47
N ILE A 84 10.23 26.40 -7.98
CA ILE A 84 8.99 26.75 -8.67
C ILE A 84 9.07 28.22 -9.07
N VAL A 85 9.09 28.51 -10.37
CA VAL A 85 9.17 29.86 -10.93
C VAL A 85 7.79 30.31 -11.39
N PHE A 86 7.44 31.56 -11.10
CA PHE A 86 6.15 32.18 -11.39
C PHE A 86 6.34 33.44 -12.23
N THR A 87 5.67 33.52 -13.39
CA THR A 87 5.80 34.64 -14.33
C THR A 87 4.45 35.00 -14.96
N ASP A 88 4.23 36.30 -15.22
CA ASP A 88 3.08 36.77 -16.00
C ASP A 88 3.42 37.02 -17.47
N ASN A 89 4.68 37.34 -17.75
CA ASN A 89 5.25 37.54 -19.07
C ASN A 89 6.51 36.67 -19.20
N ASN A 90 6.70 36.03 -20.35
CA ASN A 90 7.86 35.18 -20.62
C ASN A 90 8.59 35.74 -21.85
N ASP A 91 9.15 36.94 -21.68
CA ASP A 91 9.74 37.79 -22.71
C ASP A 91 11.21 37.46 -23.02
N PHE A 92 11.95 36.98 -22.03
CA PHE A 92 13.37 36.61 -22.16
C PHE A 92 13.69 35.28 -21.46
N SER A 93 14.91 34.77 -21.63
CA SER A 93 15.39 33.57 -20.89
C SER A 93 15.29 33.73 -19.37
N PHE A 94 15.56 34.95 -18.89
CA PHE A 94 15.21 35.44 -17.55
C PHE A 94 14.16 36.54 -17.73
N PRO A 95 12.88 36.26 -17.44
CA PRO A 95 11.82 37.23 -17.65
C PRO A 95 12.08 38.55 -16.95
N THR A 96 11.59 39.65 -17.51
CA THR A 96 11.82 41.00 -16.94
C THR A 96 11.42 41.07 -15.47
N GLU A 97 10.37 40.36 -15.07
CA GLU A 97 10.01 40.14 -13.67
C GLU A 97 9.58 38.68 -13.45
N PHE A 98 10.18 38.02 -12.46
CA PHE A 98 9.76 36.70 -12.03
C PHE A 98 9.91 36.50 -10.53
N TYR A 99 9.12 35.58 -10.00
CA TYR A 99 9.15 35.17 -8.61
C TYR A 99 9.48 33.69 -8.56
N PHE A 100 10.11 33.22 -7.49
CA PHE A 100 10.38 31.80 -7.36
C PHE A 100 10.42 31.34 -5.91
N ILE A 101 10.04 30.09 -5.69
CA ILE A 101 10.31 29.36 -4.46
C ILE A 101 11.45 28.40 -4.74
N SER A 102 12.52 28.45 -3.97
CA SER A 102 13.59 27.44 -4.02
C SER A 102 13.55 26.59 -2.75
N LYS A 103 13.83 25.30 -2.88
CA LYS A 103 14.06 24.37 -1.76
C LYS A 103 15.54 24.01 -1.72
N ILE A 104 16.17 24.19 -0.55
CA ILE A 104 17.54 23.77 -0.26
C ILE A 104 17.51 23.03 1.08
N GLY A 105 17.81 21.74 1.07
CA GLY A 105 17.55 20.84 2.20
C GLY A 105 16.08 20.89 2.64
N GLU A 106 15.83 20.99 3.95
CA GLU A 106 14.48 21.07 4.53
C GLU A 106 13.94 22.51 4.65
N GLN A 107 14.49 23.45 3.88
CA GLN A 107 14.13 24.87 3.93
C GLN A 107 13.68 25.38 2.58
N ILE A 108 12.74 26.33 2.58
CA ILE A 108 12.30 27.02 1.38
C ILE A 108 12.32 28.53 1.56
N GLU A 109 12.54 29.28 0.50
CA GLU A 109 12.38 30.74 0.49
C GLU A 109 11.63 31.22 -0.75
N LEU A 110 10.99 32.39 -0.67
CA LEU A 110 10.30 33.06 -1.78
C LEU A 110 11.07 34.33 -2.12
N ARG A 111 11.52 34.42 -3.37
CA ARG A 111 12.27 35.57 -3.86
C ARG A 111 11.67 36.13 -5.14
N LYS A 112 12.02 37.38 -5.42
CA LYS A 112 11.75 38.11 -6.66
C LYS A 112 13.07 38.38 -7.36
N CYS A 113 13.11 38.28 -8.67
CA CYS A 113 14.24 38.72 -9.47
C CYS A 113 13.73 39.52 -10.67
N ASN A 114 14.49 40.54 -11.05
CA ASN A 114 14.28 41.28 -12.29
C ASN A 114 15.29 40.80 -13.32
N GLY A 115 14.80 40.22 -14.42
CA GLY A 115 15.61 39.79 -15.55
C GLY A 115 15.60 40.82 -16.69
N GLY A 116 15.64 40.34 -17.92
CA GLY A 116 15.68 41.18 -19.13
C GLY A 116 16.75 40.72 -20.12
N GLU A 117 16.83 41.43 -21.25
CA GLU A 117 17.75 41.13 -22.36
C GLU A 117 19.23 41.10 -21.94
N ASP A 118 19.63 42.04 -21.08
CA ASP A 118 21.02 42.22 -20.67
C ASP A 118 21.43 41.39 -19.44
N VAL A 119 20.49 40.69 -18.80
CA VAL A 119 20.76 39.93 -17.57
C VAL A 119 21.36 38.57 -17.91
N LYS A 120 22.58 38.34 -17.42
CA LYS A 120 23.28 37.05 -17.54
C LYS A 120 22.96 36.15 -16.36
N TRP A 121 22.97 34.84 -16.62
CA TRP A 121 22.58 33.81 -15.64
C TRP A 121 23.42 33.86 -14.35
N TYR A 122 24.72 34.18 -14.44
CA TYR A 122 25.62 34.27 -13.28
C TYR A 122 25.35 35.50 -12.38
N GLN A 123 24.55 36.46 -12.84
CA GLN A 123 24.14 37.63 -12.05
C GLN A 123 22.92 37.35 -11.17
N ILE A 124 22.14 36.31 -11.48
CA ILE A 124 20.90 35.96 -10.78
C ILE A 124 21.06 35.83 -9.25
N PRO A 125 22.13 35.19 -8.71
CA PRO A 125 22.30 35.09 -7.26
C PRO A 125 22.38 36.44 -6.53
N ILE A 126 22.82 37.49 -7.25
CA ILE A 126 22.99 38.84 -6.69
C ILE A 126 21.72 39.67 -6.89
N LEU A 127 20.98 39.43 -7.99
CA LEU A 127 19.83 40.24 -8.40
C LEU A 127 18.53 39.88 -7.67
N HIS A 128 18.42 38.67 -7.11
CA HIS A 128 17.19 38.27 -6.45
C HIS A 128 17.07 38.79 -5.00
N GLN A 129 15.86 39.15 -4.58
CA GLN A 129 15.56 39.74 -3.27
C GLN A 129 14.37 39.07 -2.59
N SER A 130 14.28 39.20 -1.26
CA SER A 130 13.16 38.64 -0.49
C SER A 130 11.83 39.32 -0.84
N VAL A 131 10.74 38.55 -0.75
CA VAL A 131 9.38 39.05 -1.03
C VAL A 131 8.64 39.27 0.27
N GLN A 132 8.30 40.53 0.55
CA GLN A 132 7.48 40.92 1.71
C GLN A 132 6.09 41.46 1.32
N ASP A 133 5.84 41.67 0.02
CA ASP A 133 4.57 42.19 -0.47
C ASP A 133 3.46 41.14 -0.30
N LYS A 134 2.46 41.48 0.52
CA LYS A 134 1.31 40.63 0.83
C LYS A 134 0.49 40.26 -0.40
N ASN A 135 0.39 41.16 -1.40
CA ASN A 135 -0.35 40.89 -2.63
C ASN A 135 0.36 39.83 -3.48
N VAL A 136 1.68 39.93 -3.57
CA VAL A 136 2.50 38.93 -4.26
C VAL A 136 2.41 37.58 -3.55
N ILE A 137 2.56 37.55 -2.22
CA ILE A 137 2.44 36.32 -1.43
C ILE A 137 1.05 35.68 -1.63
N LEU A 138 -0.02 36.49 -1.66
CA LEU A 138 -1.37 36.02 -1.94
C LEU A 138 -1.50 35.45 -3.36
N LYS A 139 -0.90 36.10 -4.36
CA LYS A 139 -0.86 35.64 -5.76
C LYS A 139 -0.11 34.31 -5.89
N VAL A 140 1.04 34.17 -5.23
CA VAL A 140 1.80 32.90 -5.16
C VAL A 140 0.95 31.81 -4.52
N LYS A 141 0.33 32.08 -3.37
CA LYS A 141 -0.57 31.13 -2.69
C LYS A 141 -1.72 30.66 -3.59
N ASN A 142 -2.40 31.59 -4.26
CA ASN A 142 -3.50 31.26 -5.16
C ASN A 142 -3.02 30.40 -6.34
N THR A 143 -1.85 30.74 -6.88
CA THR A 143 -1.20 30.01 -7.98
C THR A 143 -0.86 28.58 -7.55
N LEU A 144 -0.18 28.41 -6.41
CA LEU A 144 0.13 27.08 -5.86
C LEU A 144 -1.13 26.25 -5.58
N LYS A 145 -2.21 26.86 -5.08
CA LYS A 145 -3.49 26.16 -4.89
C LYS A 145 -4.05 25.64 -6.23
N ARG A 146 -3.90 26.42 -7.31
CA ARG A 146 -4.34 26.03 -8.64
C ARG A 146 -3.47 24.90 -9.20
N ILE A 147 -2.15 25.00 -9.06
CA ILE A 147 -1.20 23.95 -9.44
C ILE A 147 -1.49 22.67 -8.68
N LYS A 148 -1.65 22.73 -7.34
CA LYS A 148 -2.05 21.59 -6.51
C LYS A 148 -3.29 20.87 -7.06
N LYS A 149 -4.32 21.63 -7.46
CA LYS A 149 -5.53 21.05 -8.04
C LYS A 149 -5.25 20.41 -9.40
N LEU A 150 -4.47 21.05 -10.26
CA LEU A 150 -4.12 20.52 -11.59
C LEU A 150 -3.31 19.24 -11.48
N VAL A 151 -2.29 19.20 -10.63
CA VAL A 151 -1.49 17.99 -10.41
C VAL A 151 -2.36 16.88 -9.81
N ALA A 152 -3.24 17.18 -8.86
CA ALA A 152 -4.17 16.20 -8.32
C ALA A 152 -5.16 15.63 -9.36
N THR A 153 -5.62 16.43 -10.32
CA THR A 153 -6.58 15.99 -11.35
C THR A 153 -5.94 15.27 -12.53
N THR A 154 -4.67 15.57 -12.85
CA THR A 154 -3.99 15.04 -14.03
C THR A 154 -3.11 13.82 -13.71
N HIS A 155 -2.77 13.58 -12.43
CA HIS A 155 -1.62 12.72 -12.11
C HIS A 155 -1.86 11.35 -11.48
N ASN A 156 -3.03 10.99 -10.95
CA ASN A 156 -3.08 9.73 -10.18
C ASN A 156 -3.33 8.45 -10.98
N LYS A 157 -4.00 8.46 -12.14
CA LYS A 157 -4.35 7.17 -12.79
C LYS A 157 -3.21 6.52 -13.57
N LYS A 158 -2.54 7.26 -14.46
CA LYS A 158 -1.59 6.64 -15.41
C LYS A 158 -0.31 6.10 -14.75
N ILE A 159 0.25 6.83 -13.77
CA ILE A 159 1.45 6.37 -13.06
C ILE A 159 1.10 5.23 -12.10
N GLU A 160 -0.04 5.31 -11.40
CA GLU A 160 -0.52 4.22 -10.57
C GLU A 160 -0.81 2.96 -11.42
N GLU A 161 -1.40 3.11 -12.61
CA GLU A 161 -1.59 2.02 -13.57
C GLU A 161 -0.25 1.45 -14.05
N GLU A 162 0.72 2.28 -14.45
CA GLU A 162 2.04 1.81 -14.89
C GLU A 162 2.82 1.11 -13.76
N LEU A 163 2.73 1.61 -12.53
CA LEU A 163 3.34 0.97 -11.35
C LEU A 163 2.64 -0.35 -11.01
N LYS A 164 1.30 -0.39 -11.01
CA LYS A 164 0.52 -1.62 -10.82
C LYS A 164 0.85 -2.67 -11.88
N GLN A 165 1.00 -2.27 -13.14
CA GLN A 165 1.39 -3.18 -14.21
C GLN A 165 2.81 -3.71 -14.04
N LYS A 166 3.77 -2.87 -13.66
CA LYS A 166 5.14 -3.31 -13.36
C LYS A 166 5.21 -4.24 -12.15
N GLU A 167 4.43 -3.96 -11.11
CA GLU A 167 4.34 -4.80 -9.93
C GLU A 167 3.69 -6.15 -10.27
N LEU A 168 2.62 -6.16 -11.06
CA LEU A 168 1.98 -7.38 -11.55
C LEU A 168 2.92 -8.23 -12.40
N GLU A 169 3.70 -7.60 -13.30
CA GLU A 169 4.70 -8.30 -14.11
C GLU A 169 5.83 -8.87 -13.24
N ARG A 170 6.27 -8.14 -12.21
CA ARG A 170 7.24 -8.64 -11.22
C ARG A 170 6.68 -9.84 -10.45
N LYS A 171 5.48 -9.74 -9.89
CA LYS A 171 4.81 -10.84 -9.17
C LYS A 171 4.67 -12.07 -10.07
N ARG A 172 4.26 -11.89 -11.33
CA ARG A 172 4.16 -12.97 -12.32
C ARG A 172 5.52 -13.63 -12.61
N LYS A 173 6.60 -12.86 -12.78
CA LYS A 173 7.94 -13.44 -12.99
C LYS A 173 8.43 -14.23 -11.79
N ILE A 174 8.20 -13.71 -10.57
CA ILE A 174 8.51 -14.44 -9.33
C ILE A 174 7.73 -15.75 -9.30
N GLU A 175 6.43 -15.68 -9.56
CA GLU A 175 5.53 -16.83 -9.61
C GLU A 175 5.98 -17.88 -10.64
N GLU A 176 6.33 -17.49 -11.86
CA GLU A 176 6.85 -18.39 -12.91
C GLU A 176 8.17 -19.07 -12.50
N MET A 177 9.00 -18.42 -11.69
CA MET A 177 10.28 -18.95 -11.21
C MET A 177 10.17 -19.85 -9.97
N ARG A 178 9.02 -19.87 -9.29
CA ARG A 178 8.85 -20.72 -8.09
C ARG A 178 8.93 -22.20 -8.47
N PRO A 179 9.64 -23.02 -7.68
CA PRO A 179 9.65 -24.46 -7.92
C PRO A 179 8.30 -25.06 -7.51
N LEU A 180 7.90 -26.12 -8.22
CA LEU A 180 6.80 -26.98 -7.76
C LEU A 180 7.15 -27.63 -6.44
N LEU A 181 6.13 -28.03 -5.68
CA LEU A 181 6.33 -28.91 -4.53
C LEU A 181 6.94 -30.25 -4.94
N THR A 182 7.69 -30.84 -4.00
CA THR A 182 8.17 -32.22 -4.18
C THR A 182 6.99 -33.19 -4.17
N GLU A 183 7.12 -34.33 -4.84
CA GLU A 183 6.05 -35.36 -4.83
C GLU A 183 5.71 -35.84 -3.42
N LYS A 184 6.68 -35.87 -2.51
CA LYS A 184 6.44 -36.21 -1.10
C LYS A 184 5.51 -35.18 -0.42
N GLN A 185 5.72 -33.89 -0.66
CA GLN A 185 4.85 -32.85 -0.12
C GLN A 185 3.46 -32.88 -0.76
N LYS A 186 3.39 -33.06 -2.08
CA LYS A 186 2.09 -33.21 -2.77
C LYS A 186 1.30 -34.40 -2.24
N GLU A 187 1.96 -35.53 -2.02
CA GLU A 187 1.31 -36.72 -1.45
C GLU A 187 0.80 -36.47 -0.03
N ALA A 188 1.54 -35.73 0.78
CA ALA A 188 1.09 -35.33 2.11
C ALA A 188 -0.18 -34.46 2.05
N TYR A 189 -0.25 -33.48 1.15
CA TYR A 189 -1.47 -32.71 0.92
C TYR A 189 -2.63 -33.57 0.41
N ARG A 190 -2.37 -34.47 -0.55
CA ARG A 190 -3.40 -35.40 -1.07
C ARG A 190 -3.95 -36.30 0.03
N GLU A 191 -3.09 -36.77 0.93
CA GLU A 191 -3.51 -37.59 2.07
C GLU A 191 -4.35 -36.77 3.06
N LEU A 192 -4.01 -35.51 3.36
CA LEU A 192 -4.89 -34.65 4.17
C LEU A 192 -6.29 -34.52 3.58
N VAL A 193 -6.36 -34.29 2.26
CA VAL A 193 -7.63 -34.19 1.52
C VAL A 193 -8.39 -35.51 1.54
N SER A 194 -7.70 -36.64 1.36
CA SER A 194 -8.33 -37.97 1.35
C SER A 194 -8.98 -38.32 2.69
N LEU A 195 -8.35 -37.91 3.80
CA LEU A 195 -8.78 -38.19 5.16
C LEU A 195 -9.88 -37.24 5.66
N CYS A 196 -9.84 -35.97 5.28
CA CYS A 196 -10.68 -34.93 5.89
C CYS A 196 -11.84 -34.45 5.00
N VAL A 197 -11.70 -34.52 3.68
CA VAL A 197 -12.75 -34.08 2.75
C VAL A 197 -13.62 -35.29 2.42
N GLN A 198 -14.95 -35.13 2.34
CA GLN A 198 -15.82 -36.21 1.82
C GLN A 198 -16.45 -35.84 0.48
N GLU A 199 -16.81 -34.58 0.27
CA GLU A 199 -17.42 -34.13 -0.97
C GLU A 199 -16.49 -34.33 -2.17
N GLN A 200 -16.96 -35.09 -3.17
CA GLN A 200 -16.13 -35.50 -4.31
C GLN A 200 -15.73 -34.34 -5.23
N SER A 201 -16.58 -33.33 -5.38
CA SER A 201 -16.29 -32.09 -6.11
C SER A 201 -15.13 -31.34 -5.47
N SER A 202 -15.23 -31.10 -4.16
CA SER A 202 -14.16 -30.46 -3.38
C SER A 202 -12.85 -31.24 -3.45
N LYS A 203 -12.88 -32.57 -3.27
CA LYS A 203 -11.69 -33.42 -3.44
C LYS A 203 -11.01 -33.19 -4.79
N THR A 204 -11.81 -33.18 -5.86
CA THR A 204 -11.30 -33.07 -7.23
C THR A 204 -10.67 -31.69 -7.46
N ASN A 205 -11.33 -30.62 -7.01
CA ASN A 205 -10.81 -29.25 -7.13
C ASN A 205 -9.50 -29.10 -6.35
N ILE A 206 -9.49 -29.48 -5.07
CA ILE A 206 -8.31 -29.33 -4.21
C ILE A 206 -7.13 -30.17 -4.74
N VAL A 207 -7.35 -31.41 -5.19
CA VAL A 207 -6.28 -32.24 -5.77
C VAL A 207 -5.74 -31.63 -7.07
N GLN A 208 -6.59 -31.08 -7.93
CA GLN A 208 -6.14 -30.38 -9.14
C GLN A 208 -5.27 -29.16 -8.80
N PHE A 209 -5.61 -28.41 -7.76
CA PHE A 209 -4.78 -27.31 -7.27
C PHE A 209 -3.44 -27.79 -6.70
N ILE A 210 -3.42 -28.89 -5.93
CA ILE A 210 -2.18 -29.49 -5.40
C ILE A 210 -1.19 -29.84 -6.52
N GLU A 211 -1.67 -30.24 -7.70
CA GLU A 211 -0.77 -30.55 -8.83
C GLU A 211 0.00 -29.34 -9.36
N THR A 212 -0.60 -28.16 -9.29
CA THR A 212 -0.02 -26.90 -9.76
C THR A 212 0.60 -26.07 -8.63
N LEU A 213 0.39 -26.48 -7.37
CA LEU A 213 0.91 -25.82 -6.19
C LEU A 213 2.44 -25.76 -6.20
N LYS A 214 2.94 -24.52 -6.08
CA LYS A 214 4.37 -24.21 -5.97
C LYS A 214 4.77 -23.96 -4.53
N ASN A 215 6.07 -23.89 -4.29
CA ASN A 215 6.61 -23.56 -2.98
C ASN A 215 6.55 -22.04 -2.72
N TYR A 216 5.79 -21.63 -1.70
CA TYR A 216 5.66 -20.25 -1.22
C TYR A 216 6.37 -20.00 0.12
N ASP A 217 7.27 -20.88 0.53
CA ASP A 217 8.06 -20.66 1.74
C ASP A 217 8.95 -19.43 1.58
N ASN A 218 8.88 -18.52 2.55
CA ASN A 218 9.50 -17.19 2.54
C ASN A 218 8.93 -16.23 1.48
N ASP A 219 7.70 -16.45 1.00
CA ASP A 219 6.98 -15.45 0.22
C ASP A 219 6.64 -14.22 1.07
N GLU A 220 6.72 -13.01 0.49
CA GLU A 220 6.48 -11.75 1.22
C GLU A 220 5.00 -11.56 1.61
N GLU A 221 4.07 -12.14 0.86
CA GLU A 221 2.63 -12.03 1.03
C GLU A 221 2.08 -13.20 1.85
N TYR A 222 2.43 -14.44 1.48
CA TYR A 222 1.87 -15.64 2.11
C TYR A 222 2.73 -16.20 3.25
N LEU A 223 4.02 -15.86 3.31
CA LEU A 223 5.02 -16.38 4.25
C LEU A 223 5.35 -17.88 4.09
N THR A 224 4.35 -18.74 3.91
CA THR A 224 4.51 -20.19 3.78
C THR A 224 3.64 -20.77 2.65
N THR A 225 4.06 -21.92 2.13
CA THR A 225 3.24 -22.71 1.19
C THR A 225 1.87 -23.08 1.79
N PHE A 226 1.84 -23.38 3.09
CA PHE A 226 0.61 -23.79 3.75
C PHE A 226 -0.40 -22.65 3.85
N ASN A 227 0.04 -21.42 4.15
CA ASN A 227 -0.83 -20.25 4.14
C ASN A 227 -1.43 -19.97 2.75
N TYR A 228 -0.63 -20.11 1.69
CA TYR A 228 -1.15 -19.99 0.33
C TYR A 228 -2.20 -21.07 0.01
N PHE A 229 -1.99 -22.29 0.50
CA PHE A 229 -2.98 -23.36 0.39
C PHE A 229 -4.25 -23.06 1.18
N LEU A 230 -4.16 -22.53 2.41
CA LEU A 230 -5.31 -22.11 3.20
C LEU A 230 -6.13 -21.01 2.51
N GLU A 231 -5.46 -20.03 1.91
CA GLU A 231 -6.15 -18.97 1.16
C GLU A 231 -6.90 -19.52 -0.07
N PHE A 232 -6.34 -20.51 -0.76
CA PHE A 232 -7.07 -21.22 -1.82
C PHE A 232 -8.33 -21.91 -1.26
N LEU A 233 -8.23 -22.59 -0.11
CA LEU A 233 -9.39 -23.24 0.51
C LEU A 233 -10.47 -22.24 0.91
N GLU A 234 -10.09 -21.10 1.48
CA GLU A 234 -11.01 -20.02 1.86
C GLU A 234 -11.70 -19.41 0.63
N ASN A 235 -10.95 -19.13 -0.44
CA ASN A 235 -11.50 -18.55 -1.67
C ASN A 235 -12.47 -19.47 -2.43
N GLU A 236 -12.30 -20.79 -2.30
CA GLU A 236 -13.14 -21.81 -2.96
C GLU A 236 -14.15 -22.46 -1.99
N ASP A 237 -14.35 -21.89 -0.80
CA ASP A 237 -15.30 -22.35 0.23
C ASP A 237 -15.10 -23.83 0.68
N HIS A 238 -13.86 -24.31 0.72
CA HIS A 238 -13.47 -25.66 1.15
C HIS A 238 -13.17 -25.74 2.65
N ASN A 239 -14.19 -25.96 3.48
CA ASN A 239 -14.08 -25.88 4.95
C ASN A 239 -13.65 -27.19 5.63
N PHE A 240 -12.52 -27.79 5.25
CA PHE A 240 -11.97 -28.96 5.98
C PHE A 240 -10.80 -28.60 6.91
N ILE A 241 -10.18 -27.44 6.69
CA ILE A 241 -9.24 -26.81 7.62
C ILE A 241 -9.90 -25.53 8.12
N ILE A 242 -9.99 -25.39 9.44
CA ILE A 242 -10.59 -24.22 10.08
C ILE A 242 -9.45 -23.35 10.62
N ARG A 243 -9.39 -22.09 10.19
CA ARG A 243 -8.43 -21.08 10.66
C ARG A 243 -9.15 -20.07 11.54
N LEU A 244 -8.66 -19.87 12.76
CA LEU A 244 -9.22 -18.92 13.72
C LEU A 244 -8.10 -18.13 14.40
N ASP A 245 -8.22 -16.81 14.47
CA ASP A 245 -7.39 -15.99 15.37
C ASP A 245 -7.64 -16.44 16.82
N TRP A 246 -6.63 -16.44 17.68
CA TRP A 246 -6.78 -16.81 19.09
C TRP A 246 -7.81 -15.95 19.86
N LYS A 247 -8.11 -14.74 19.38
CA LYS A 247 -9.14 -13.83 19.89
C LYS A 247 -10.49 -13.97 19.19
N SER A 248 -10.64 -14.88 18.22
CA SER A 248 -11.91 -15.13 17.56
C SER A 248 -13.00 -15.44 18.60
N GLU A 249 -14.22 -15.03 18.28
CA GLU A 249 -15.36 -15.26 19.16
C GLU A 249 -15.72 -16.75 19.12
N VAL A 250 -16.38 -17.24 20.19
CA VAL A 250 -16.86 -18.63 20.20
C VAL A 250 -17.88 -18.89 19.09
N GLU A 251 -18.58 -17.85 18.63
CA GLU A 251 -19.51 -17.92 17.49
C GLU A 251 -18.79 -18.31 16.19
N ASP A 252 -17.58 -17.80 15.94
CA ASP A 252 -16.80 -18.12 14.75
C ASP A 252 -16.40 -19.59 14.71
N LEU A 253 -15.97 -20.13 15.86
CA LEU A 253 -15.70 -21.57 16.01
C LEU A 253 -16.96 -22.41 15.79
N GLU A 254 -18.07 -22.01 16.41
CA GLU A 254 -19.36 -22.71 16.27
C GLU A 254 -19.78 -22.77 14.79
N TRP A 255 -19.72 -21.64 14.09
CA TRP A 255 -20.10 -21.54 12.69
C TRP A 255 -19.18 -22.36 11.79
N SER A 256 -17.87 -22.22 11.94
CA SER A 256 -16.87 -22.90 11.12
C SER A 256 -16.94 -24.42 11.28
N LEU A 257 -17.10 -24.90 12.51
CA LEU A 257 -17.20 -26.32 12.80
C LEU A 257 -18.51 -26.92 12.27
N LYS A 258 -19.63 -26.19 12.37
CA LYS A 258 -20.90 -26.61 11.76
C LYS A 258 -20.80 -26.68 10.24
N SER A 259 -20.13 -25.72 9.61
CA SER A 259 -19.89 -25.73 8.16
C SER A 259 -19.10 -26.97 7.76
N SER A 260 -17.97 -27.23 8.43
CA SER A 260 -17.13 -28.40 8.19
C SER A 260 -17.87 -29.72 8.39
N LEU A 261 -18.63 -29.87 9.49
CA LEU A 261 -19.42 -31.08 9.76
C LEU A 261 -20.44 -31.36 8.66
N LYS A 262 -21.15 -30.32 8.23
CA LYS A 262 -22.16 -30.44 7.18
C LYS A 262 -21.54 -30.80 5.83
N GLN A 263 -20.46 -30.12 5.44
CA GLN A 263 -19.82 -30.35 4.13
C GLN A 263 -19.08 -31.70 4.06
N ASN A 264 -18.40 -32.08 5.14
CA ASN A 264 -17.45 -33.19 5.13
C ASN A 264 -17.91 -34.43 5.87
N TYR A 265 -19.02 -34.42 6.60
CA TYR A 265 -19.47 -35.62 7.33
C TYR A 265 -20.96 -35.88 7.15
N ASP A 266 -21.71 -34.98 6.51
CA ASP A 266 -23.18 -34.99 6.44
C ASP A 266 -23.83 -35.14 7.84
N GLU A 267 -23.12 -34.66 8.87
CA GLU A 267 -23.51 -34.79 10.26
C GLU A 267 -24.09 -33.47 10.78
N VAL A 268 -25.25 -33.55 11.43
CA VAL A 268 -25.85 -32.43 12.16
C VAL A 268 -25.73 -32.71 13.64
N LEU A 269 -24.54 -32.42 14.19
CA LEU A 269 -24.25 -32.60 15.61
C LEU A 269 -24.77 -31.42 16.44
N LYS A 270 -25.37 -31.72 17.59
CA LYS A 270 -25.69 -30.71 18.60
C LYS A 270 -24.43 -30.30 19.34
N LEU A 271 -23.75 -29.27 18.81
CA LEU A 271 -22.62 -28.62 19.45
C LEU A 271 -23.08 -27.67 20.58
N PRO A 272 -22.18 -27.30 21.52
CA PRO A 272 -22.39 -26.15 22.39
C PRO A 272 -22.77 -24.91 21.58
N LYS A 273 -23.48 -23.98 22.23
CA LYS A 273 -23.79 -22.69 21.62
C LYS A 273 -22.85 -21.64 22.18
N HIS A 274 -22.44 -20.66 21.38
CA HIS A 274 -21.64 -19.54 21.89
C HIS A 274 -22.35 -18.78 23.03
N GLN A 275 -23.69 -18.80 23.09
CA GLN A 275 -24.46 -18.19 24.19
C GLN A 275 -24.32 -18.93 25.53
N ASP A 276 -23.75 -20.13 25.54
CA ASP A 276 -23.46 -20.87 26.77
C ASP A 276 -22.22 -20.29 27.50
N TYR A 277 -21.49 -19.36 26.86
CA TYR A 277 -20.28 -18.70 27.38
C TYR A 277 -20.53 -17.22 27.73
N ASN A 278 -19.61 -16.63 28.49
CA ASN A 278 -19.69 -15.22 28.86
C ASN A 278 -19.50 -14.31 27.64
N ALA A 279 -20.06 -13.10 27.70
CA ALA A 279 -19.78 -12.08 26.70
C ALA A 279 -18.26 -11.79 26.64
N ASN A 280 -17.70 -11.79 25.44
CA ASN A 280 -16.26 -11.66 25.13
C ASN A 280 -15.40 -12.91 25.45
N THR A 281 -15.99 -14.07 25.73
CA THR A 281 -15.21 -15.32 25.72
C THR A 281 -14.68 -15.57 24.31
N THR A 282 -13.38 -15.82 24.20
CA THR A 282 -12.69 -16.13 22.94
C THR A 282 -12.41 -17.62 22.85
N VAL A 283 -12.08 -18.09 21.65
CA VAL A 283 -11.72 -19.51 21.39
C VAL A 283 -10.52 -20.00 22.20
N SER A 284 -9.61 -19.10 22.57
CA SER A 284 -8.43 -19.39 23.42
C SER A 284 -8.75 -19.58 24.91
N HIS A 285 -9.98 -19.27 25.34
CA HIS A 285 -10.35 -19.46 26.74
C HIS A 285 -10.33 -20.94 27.14
N GLU A 286 -9.87 -21.22 28.35
CA GLU A 286 -9.75 -22.60 28.86
C GLU A 286 -11.11 -23.31 28.83
N GLY A 287 -11.13 -24.54 28.31
CA GLY A 287 -12.34 -25.37 28.24
C GLY A 287 -13.20 -25.17 26.99
N VAL A 288 -13.07 -24.05 26.27
CA VAL A 288 -13.91 -23.79 25.09
C VAL A 288 -13.72 -24.87 24.03
N LEU A 289 -12.50 -25.07 23.53
CA LEU A 289 -12.22 -26.10 22.53
C LEU A 289 -12.60 -27.50 23.03
N GLU A 290 -12.31 -27.81 24.30
CA GLU A 290 -12.63 -29.08 24.94
C GLU A 290 -14.14 -29.39 24.92
N ASP A 291 -14.97 -28.37 25.15
CA ASP A 291 -16.43 -28.52 25.12
C ASP A 291 -16.97 -28.80 23.72
N TYR A 292 -16.35 -28.26 22.66
CA TYR A 292 -16.69 -28.62 21.28
C TYR A 292 -16.12 -29.99 20.87
N ILE A 293 -14.98 -30.40 21.41
CA ILE A 293 -14.35 -31.71 21.12
C ILE A 293 -15.14 -32.88 21.72
N LYS A 294 -15.65 -32.75 22.94
CA LYS A 294 -16.40 -33.81 23.65
C LYS A 294 -17.51 -34.45 22.79
N PRO A 295 -18.47 -33.70 22.22
CA PRO A 295 -19.53 -34.28 21.40
C PRO A 295 -19.02 -34.87 20.08
N LEU A 296 -17.96 -34.32 19.47
CA LEU A 296 -17.33 -34.91 18.28
C LEU A 296 -16.78 -36.32 18.58
N ARG A 297 -16.15 -36.48 19.75
CA ARG A 297 -15.57 -37.77 20.15
C ARG A 297 -16.61 -38.88 20.29
N LEU A 298 -17.83 -38.54 20.68
CA LEU A 298 -18.93 -39.50 20.84
C LEU A 298 -19.37 -40.12 19.50
N ILE A 299 -19.12 -39.45 18.38
CA ILE A 299 -19.46 -39.92 17.03
C ILE A 299 -18.23 -40.40 16.25
N GLY A 300 -17.10 -40.63 16.92
CA GLY A 300 -15.88 -41.13 16.27
C GLY A 300 -15.07 -40.07 15.53
N LEU A 301 -15.40 -38.78 15.68
CA LEU A 301 -14.63 -37.67 15.12
C LEU A 301 -13.69 -37.05 16.18
N GLN A 302 -12.69 -36.31 15.71
CA GLN A 302 -11.72 -35.59 16.53
C GLN A 302 -11.37 -34.26 15.86
N LEU A 303 -11.15 -33.23 16.68
CA LEU A 303 -10.54 -31.99 16.25
C LEU A 303 -9.05 -32.03 16.58
N GLY A 304 -8.22 -32.05 15.55
CA GLY A 304 -6.78 -31.96 15.64
C GLY A 304 -6.30 -30.53 15.40
N ILE A 305 -5.10 -30.22 15.86
CA ILE A 305 -4.48 -28.89 15.73
C ILE A 305 -3.15 -29.04 14.99
N ILE A 306 -2.96 -28.23 13.96
CA ILE A 306 -1.68 -28.05 13.28
C ILE A 306 -0.92 -26.92 13.98
N ASP A 307 0.24 -27.24 14.56
CA ASP A 307 1.11 -26.25 15.19
C ASP A 307 1.92 -25.49 14.12
N THR A 308 1.42 -24.32 13.75
CA THR A 308 2.09 -23.34 12.88
C THR A 308 3.05 -22.43 13.65
N LYS A 309 3.08 -22.49 14.98
CA LYS A 309 3.76 -21.53 15.88
C LYS A 309 3.31 -20.08 15.68
N SER A 310 2.13 -19.85 15.13
CA SER A 310 1.48 -18.54 15.05
C SER A 310 0.51 -18.34 16.23
N ASP A 311 -0.10 -17.16 16.29
CA ASP A 311 -1.19 -16.83 17.20
C ASP A 311 -2.57 -17.25 16.66
N GLU A 312 -2.61 -18.19 15.72
CA GLU A 312 -3.84 -18.72 15.14
C GLU A 312 -4.02 -20.20 15.49
N TYR A 313 -5.28 -20.61 15.63
CA TYR A 313 -5.67 -22.01 15.67
C TYR A 313 -5.93 -22.50 14.25
N ILE A 314 -5.14 -23.48 13.82
CA ILE A 314 -5.40 -24.25 12.59
C ILE A 314 -5.94 -25.61 12.99
N LEU A 315 -7.23 -25.81 12.77
CA LEU A 315 -7.96 -26.98 13.24
C LEU A 315 -8.33 -27.90 12.06
N LEU A 316 -8.19 -29.20 12.26
CA LEU A 316 -8.59 -30.25 11.33
C LEU A 316 -9.67 -31.12 11.97
N LEU A 317 -10.83 -31.23 11.32
CA LEU A 317 -11.82 -32.23 11.69
C LEU A 317 -11.52 -33.53 10.94
N HIS A 318 -11.37 -34.64 11.66
CA HIS A 318 -11.06 -35.94 11.08
C HIS A 318 -11.67 -37.09 11.90
N LYS A 319 -11.62 -38.31 11.37
CA LYS A 319 -11.99 -39.51 12.13
C LYS A 319 -10.90 -39.89 13.13
N GLN A 320 -11.30 -40.36 14.32
CA GLN A 320 -10.36 -40.80 15.36
C GLN A 320 -9.45 -41.94 14.89
N GLU A 321 -9.98 -42.86 14.08
CA GLU A 321 -9.21 -44.01 13.55
C GLU A 321 -8.08 -43.60 12.59
N ASP A 322 -8.17 -42.42 11.98
CA ASP A 322 -7.20 -41.93 11.01
C ASP A 322 -6.06 -41.09 11.61
N LYS A 323 -6.04 -40.92 12.94
CA LYS A 323 -5.09 -40.06 13.67
C LYS A 323 -3.63 -40.23 13.24
N GLU A 324 -3.13 -41.47 13.20
CA GLU A 324 -1.71 -41.71 12.88
C GLU A 324 -1.38 -41.37 11.42
N LYS A 325 -2.30 -41.62 10.48
CA LYS A 325 -2.11 -41.21 9.08
C LYS A 325 -2.14 -39.70 8.94
N LEU A 326 -3.08 -39.05 9.62
CA LEU A 326 -3.20 -37.60 9.62
C LEU A 326 -1.94 -36.94 10.16
N LYS A 327 -1.40 -37.45 11.27
CA LYS A 327 -0.13 -36.97 11.85
C LYS A 327 1.01 -37.05 10.82
N ILE A 328 1.16 -38.19 10.14
CA ILE A 328 2.18 -38.36 9.09
C ILE A 328 1.98 -37.36 7.94
N ALA A 329 0.74 -37.12 7.54
CA ALA A 329 0.41 -36.16 6.49
C ALA A 329 0.73 -34.71 6.90
N VAL A 330 0.39 -34.31 8.14
CA VAL A 330 0.74 -32.99 8.70
C VAL A 330 2.27 -32.81 8.80
N GLU A 331 3.00 -33.82 9.24
CA GLU A 331 4.47 -33.81 9.23
C GLU A 331 5.04 -33.70 7.80
N GLY A 332 4.39 -34.35 6.83
CA GLY A 332 4.77 -34.32 5.42
C GLY A 332 4.63 -32.94 4.77
N ILE A 333 3.72 -32.10 5.25
CA ILE A 333 3.59 -30.69 4.83
C ILE A 333 4.44 -29.72 5.67
N GLY A 334 5.20 -30.23 6.65
CA GLY A 334 6.20 -29.47 7.40
C GLY A 334 5.76 -28.98 8.79
N TYR A 335 4.63 -29.48 9.32
CA TYR A 335 4.06 -29.02 10.59
C TYR A 335 3.93 -30.15 11.60
N THR A 336 3.61 -29.80 12.86
CA THR A 336 3.38 -30.79 13.92
C THR A 336 1.90 -30.89 14.22
N TYR A 337 1.41 -32.12 14.36
CA TYR A 337 0.03 -32.39 14.77
C TYR A 337 -0.06 -32.60 16.29
N HIS A 338 -1.08 -32.02 16.91
CA HIS A 338 -1.42 -32.29 18.30
C HIS A 338 -2.94 -32.29 18.52
N GLU A 339 -3.37 -32.91 19.62
CA GLU A 339 -4.76 -32.91 20.08
C GLU A 339 -4.80 -32.29 21.47
N LYS A 340 -5.85 -31.52 21.76
CA LYS A 340 -6.18 -31.23 23.16
C LYS A 340 -6.69 -32.51 23.83
N VAL A 341 -6.12 -32.84 24.99
CA VAL A 341 -6.48 -34.02 25.80
C VAL A 341 -7.86 -33.85 26.40
#